data_AF-A0A1R4HWS2-F1
#
_entry.id   AF-A0A1R4HWS2-F1
#
_cell.length_a   1.000
_cell.length_b   1.000
_cell.length_c   1.000
_cell.angle_alpha   90.00
_cell.angle_beta   90.00
_cell.angle_gamma   90.00
#
_symmetry.space_group_name_H-M   'P 1'
#
loop_
_entity.id
_entity.type
_entity.pdbx_description
1 polymer ?
#
loop_
_entity_poly.entity_id
_entity_poly.type
_entity_poly.pdbx_seq_one_letter_code
_entity_poly.pdbx_strand_id
1 'polypeptide(L)'
;MEQLLDAARAQAGGAEAILVDVFVDQDAEGPFDVWARFEGQEAFALDRRFERERHLFGVEWTEDGWDPDVPARPGGWSREDLETAVVSAVHEWIATLRPAASPENFWIVGTPDGRFD
;
A
#
# COMPACT_ATOMS: atom_id res chain seq x y z
N MET A 1 -7.62 -6.13 8.05
CA MET A 1 -7.60 -6.33 6.58
C MET A 1 -9.01 -6.44 6.00
N GLU A 2 -9.83 -7.42 6.42
CA GLU A 2 -11.21 -7.59 5.90
C GLU A 2 -12.09 -6.35 6.10
N GLN A 3 -11.94 -5.63 7.21
CA GLN A 3 -12.73 -4.42 7.52
C GLN A 3 -12.43 -3.22 6.61
N LEU A 4 -11.19 -3.02 6.16
CA LEU A 4 -10.88 -1.94 5.21
C LEU A 4 -11.40 -2.30 3.81
N LEU A 5 -11.28 -3.56 3.41
CA LEU A 5 -11.83 -4.05 2.15
C LEU A 5 -13.37 -3.99 2.15
N ASP A 6 -14.01 -4.24 3.29
CA ASP A 6 -15.47 -4.09 3.46
C ASP A 6 -15.90 -2.61 3.53
N ALA A 7 -15.08 -1.76 4.12
CA ALA A 7 -15.23 -0.31 4.15
C ALA A 7 -15.07 0.34 2.76
N ALA A 8 -14.05 -0.05 2.00
CA ALA A 8 -13.88 0.32 0.60
C ALA A 8 -15.06 -0.20 -0.23
N ARG A 9 -15.52 -1.44 0.02
CA ARG A 9 -16.78 -2.01 -0.53
C ARG A 9 -18.00 -1.12 -0.27
N ALA A 10 -18.12 -0.58 0.95
CA ALA A 10 -19.31 0.16 1.38
C ALA A 10 -19.26 1.66 1.05
N GLN A 11 -18.07 2.25 0.86
CA GLN A 11 -17.87 3.69 0.66
C GLN A 11 -17.25 4.10 -0.69
N ALA A 12 -16.90 3.16 -1.57
CA ALA A 12 -16.58 3.45 -2.98
C ALA A 12 -17.76 4.08 -3.77
N GLY A 13 -18.90 4.36 -3.14
CA GLY A 13 -19.91 5.26 -3.70
C GLY A 13 -19.46 6.73 -3.81
N GLY A 14 -18.34 7.13 -3.18
CA GLY A 14 -17.86 8.52 -3.12
C GLY A 14 -16.37 8.76 -3.41
N ALA A 15 -15.54 7.72 -3.42
CA ALA A 15 -14.12 7.83 -3.80
C ALA A 15 -13.96 7.59 -5.31
N GLU A 16 -13.10 8.38 -5.96
CA GLU A 16 -12.75 8.22 -7.38
C GLU A 16 -11.64 7.17 -7.56
N ALA A 17 -10.71 7.08 -6.59
CA ALA A 17 -9.67 6.05 -6.52
C ALA A 17 -9.16 5.86 -5.08
N ILE A 18 -8.41 4.78 -4.86
CA ILE A 18 -7.62 4.51 -3.66
C ILE A 18 -6.15 4.44 -4.08
N LEU A 19 -5.34 5.36 -3.56
CA LEU A 19 -3.89 5.33 -3.67
C LEU A 19 -3.31 4.51 -2.53
N VAL A 20 -2.40 3.60 -2.85
CA VAL A 20 -1.66 2.77 -1.90
C VAL A 20 -0.23 3.32 -1.86
N ASP A 21 0.04 4.14 -0.86
CA ASP A 21 1.32 4.81 -0.66
C ASP A 21 2.25 3.91 0.16
N VAL A 22 3.42 3.59 -0.40
CA VAL A 22 4.49 2.82 0.26
C VAL A 22 5.54 3.78 0.83
N PHE A 23 5.80 3.67 2.13
CA PHE A 23 6.80 4.45 2.86
C PHE A 23 7.94 3.57 3.31
N VAL A 24 9.05 3.58 2.56
CA VAL A 24 10.30 2.91 2.97
C VAL A 24 11.06 3.81 3.95
N ASP A 25 11.52 3.24 5.06
CA ASP A 25 12.34 3.96 6.04
C ASP A 25 13.63 4.51 5.43
N GLN A 26 14.16 5.60 6.01
CA GLN A 26 15.29 6.34 5.43
C GLN A 26 16.58 5.55 5.36
N ASP A 27 16.79 4.61 6.27
CA ASP A 27 17.98 3.74 6.26
C ASP A 27 17.82 2.58 5.27
N ALA A 28 16.62 2.37 4.70
CA ALA A 28 16.32 1.32 3.72
C ALA A 28 16.72 -0.10 4.22
N GLU A 29 16.70 -0.31 5.53
CA GLU A 29 17.24 -1.50 6.19
C GLU A 29 16.22 -2.43 6.84
N GLY A 30 15.02 -2.00 7.26
CA GLY A 30 14.28 -2.84 8.22
C GLY A 30 12.77 -2.69 8.36
N PRO A 31 12.18 -1.54 7.99
CA PRO A 31 10.73 -1.52 7.83
C PRO A 31 10.19 -0.61 6.71
N PHE A 32 9.00 -0.93 6.23
CA PHE A 32 8.21 0.00 5.44
C PHE A 32 6.73 -0.11 5.78
N ASP A 33 6.04 1.01 5.75
CA ASP A 33 4.60 1.07 6.01
C ASP A 33 3.84 1.32 4.71
N VAL A 34 2.68 0.70 4.58
CA VAL A 34 1.81 0.88 3.43
C VAL A 34 0.47 1.42 3.88
N TRP A 35 0.07 2.52 3.25
CA TRP A 35 -1.10 3.29 3.62
C TRP A 35 -2.05 3.40 2.44
N ALA A 36 -3.36 3.32 2.71
CA ALA A 36 -4.38 3.73 1.78
C ALA A 36 -4.68 5.22 1.94
N ARG A 37 -4.89 5.88 0.81
CA ARG A 37 -5.37 7.26 0.71
C ARG A 37 -6.49 7.31 -0.31
N PHE A 38 -7.55 8.04 0.01
CA PHE A 38 -8.67 8.19 -0.90
C PHE A 38 -8.45 9.39 -1.83
N GLU A 39 -8.90 9.28 -3.08
CA GLU A 39 -8.92 10.37 -4.04
C GLU A 39 -10.37 10.73 -4.43
N GLY A 40 -10.57 12.00 -4.77
CA GLY A 40 -11.85 12.56 -5.19
C GLY A 40 -12.47 13.53 -4.18
N GLN A 41 -13.68 14.02 -4.49
CA GLN A 41 -14.32 15.09 -3.71
C GLN A 41 -14.53 14.77 -2.22
N GLU A 42 -14.70 13.48 -1.88
CA GLU A 42 -14.91 13.03 -0.50
C GLU A 42 -13.62 12.55 0.19
N ALA A 43 -12.46 12.61 -0.48
CA ALA A 43 -11.17 12.09 -0.01
C ALA A 43 -10.86 12.47 1.44
N PHE A 44 -10.91 13.76 1.76
CA PHE A 44 -10.60 14.26 3.11
C PHE A 44 -11.52 13.68 4.19
N ALA A 45 -12.82 13.54 3.89
CA ALA A 45 -13.79 12.99 4.84
C ALA A 45 -13.56 11.48 5.05
N LEU A 46 -13.22 10.77 3.97
CA LEU A 46 -12.91 9.34 3.99
C LEU A 46 -11.59 9.07 4.73
N ASP A 47 -10.52 9.81 4.44
CA ASP A 47 -9.22 9.69 5.11
C ASP A 47 -9.36 9.88 6.63
N ARG A 48 -10.15 10.88 7.04
CA ARG A 48 -10.41 11.14 8.45
C ARG A 48 -11.25 10.05 9.10
N ARG A 49 -12.26 9.55 8.39
CA ARG A 49 -13.15 8.50 8.90
C ARG A 49 -12.41 7.19 9.12
N PHE A 50 -11.43 6.89 8.27
CA PHE A 50 -10.65 5.66 8.28
C PHE A 50 -9.23 5.86 8.78
N GLU A 51 -8.98 6.88 9.60
CA GLU A 51 -7.62 7.29 9.99
C GLU A 51 -6.76 6.17 10.60
N ARG A 52 -7.40 5.17 11.24
CA ARG A 52 -6.75 4.01 11.87
C ARG A 52 -6.68 2.81 10.93
N GLU A 53 -7.71 2.64 10.10
CA GLU A 53 -7.84 1.52 9.18
C GLU A 53 -7.05 1.72 7.88
N ARG A 54 -6.66 2.97 7.57
CA ARG A 54 -5.86 3.30 6.39
C ARG A 54 -4.43 2.77 6.44
N HIS A 55 -3.94 2.32 7.60
CA HIS A 55 -2.69 1.58 7.65
C HIS A 55 -2.95 0.14 7.20
N LEU A 56 -2.44 -0.23 6.03
CA LEU A 56 -2.69 -1.54 5.42
C LEU A 56 -1.80 -2.61 6.05
N PHE A 57 -0.49 -2.35 6.06
CA PHE A 57 0.53 -3.25 6.58
C PHE A 57 1.81 -2.47 6.86
N GLY A 58 2.43 -2.80 8.00
CA GLY A 58 3.83 -2.50 8.27
C GLY A 58 4.62 -3.78 8.03
N VAL A 59 5.73 -3.67 7.32
CA VAL A 59 6.68 -4.76 7.14
C VAL A 59 7.80 -4.58 8.14
N GLU A 60 8.04 -5.61 8.94
CA GLU A 60 9.02 -5.59 10.03
C GLU A 60 10.02 -6.74 9.85
N TRP A 61 11.28 -6.51 10.22
CA TRP A 61 12.26 -7.59 10.32
C TRP A 61 12.10 -8.34 11.64
N THR A 62 11.67 -9.60 11.55
CA THR A 62 11.49 -10.51 12.69
C THR A 62 12.64 -11.53 12.78
N GLU A 63 12.60 -12.41 13.78
CA GLU A 63 13.59 -13.49 13.93
C GLU A 63 13.57 -14.50 12.77
N ASP A 64 12.43 -14.63 12.08
CA ASP A 64 12.21 -15.52 10.93
C ASP A 64 12.45 -14.83 9.57
N GLY A 65 12.80 -13.54 9.58
CA GLY A 65 12.92 -12.70 8.39
C GLY A 65 11.81 -11.65 8.31
N TRP A 66 11.55 -11.14 7.11
CA TRP A 66 10.52 -10.14 6.88
C TRP A 66 9.11 -10.69 7.14
N ASP A 67 8.31 -9.97 7.92
CA ASP A 67 6.88 -10.22 8.06
C ASP A 67 6.09 -8.95 7.70
N PRO A 68 5.19 -9.00 6.69
CA PRO A 68 5.03 -10.06 5.68
C PRO A 68 6.28 -10.28 4.79
N ASP A 69 6.35 -11.46 4.15
CA ASP A 69 7.49 -11.90 3.33
C ASP A 69 7.71 -10.99 2.11
N VAL A 70 8.84 -10.29 2.08
CA VAL A 70 9.26 -9.47 0.94
C VAL A 70 10.53 -10.00 0.29
N PRO A 71 10.75 -9.73 -1.02
CA PRO A 71 11.94 -10.17 -1.73
C PRO A 71 13.22 -9.79 -0.96
N ALA A 72 14.04 -10.79 -0.64
CA ALA A 72 15.31 -10.57 0.04
C ALA A 72 16.19 -9.61 -0.75
N ARG A 73 16.69 -8.54 -0.10
CA ARG A 73 17.57 -7.54 -0.69
C ARG A 73 18.90 -8.18 -1.13
N PRO A 74 19.14 -8.37 -2.44
CA PRO A 74 20.45 -8.84 -2.91
C PRO A 74 21.51 -7.79 -2.59
N GLY A 75 22.73 -8.22 -2.28
CA GLY A 75 23.83 -7.30 -2.05
C GLY A 75 24.08 -6.38 -3.25
N GLY A 76 24.12 -5.07 -3.02
CA GLY A 76 24.39 -4.06 -4.05
C GLY A 76 23.17 -3.27 -4.58
N TRP A 77 21.97 -3.55 -4.07
CA TRP A 77 20.78 -2.73 -4.39
C TRP A 77 20.83 -1.34 -3.76
N SER A 78 20.54 -0.34 -4.60
CA SER A 78 20.30 1.04 -4.19
C SER A 78 18.96 1.17 -3.48
N ARG A 79 18.69 2.31 -2.84
CA ARG A 79 17.38 2.61 -2.26
C ARG A 79 16.26 2.52 -3.30
N GLU A 80 16.49 3.02 -4.51
CA GLU A 80 15.52 2.98 -5.62
C GLU A 80 15.22 1.56 -6.10
N ASP A 81 16.22 0.66 -6.08
CA ASP A 81 16.03 -0.75 -6.42
C ASP A 81 15.14 -1.44 -5.37
N LEU A 82 15.39 -1.15 -4.09
CA LEU A 82 14.55 -1.65 -2.99
C LEU A 82 13.13 -1.09 -3.07
N GLU A 83 12.98 0.21 -3.28
CA GLU A 83 11.67 0.87 -3.39
C GLU A 83 10.86 0.28 -4.54
N THR A 84 11.47 0.07 -5.70
CA THR A 84 10.81 -0.55 -6.86
C THR A 84 10.36 -1.97 -6.55
N ALA A 85 11.24 -2.79 -5.96
CA ALA A 85 10.89 -4.19 -5.64
C ALA A 85 9.79 -4.28 -4.57
N VAL A 86 9.80 -3.38 -3.59
CA VAL A 86 8.76 -3.29 -2.58
C VAL A 86 7.44 -2.89 -3.23
N VAL A 87 7.40 -1.82 -4.04
CA VAL A 87 6.18 -1.40 -4.76
C VAL A 87 5.60 -2.55 -5.58
N SER A 88 6.43 -3.30 -6.29
CA SER A 88 5.99 -4.49 -7.04
C SER A 88 5.39 -5.57 -6.13
N ALA A 89 6.04 -5.89 -5.00
CA ALA A 89 5.52 -6.88 -4.06
C ALA A 89 4.17 -6.45 -3.46
N VAL A 90 4.06 -5.16 -3.08
CA VAL A 90 2.82 -4.56 -2.60
C VAL A 90 1.72 -4.62 -3.66
N HIS A 91 2.07 -4.35 -4.92
CA HIS A 91 1.12 -4.46 -6.03
C HIS A 91 0.58 -5.89 -6.18
N GLU A 92 1.44 -6.92 -6.07
CA GLU A 92 0.98 -8.31 -6.06
C GLU A 92 0.07 -8.63 -4.87
N TRP A 93 0.39 -8.14 -3.67
CA TRP A 93 -0.48 -8.32 -2.50
C TRP A 93 -1.84 -7.67 -2.69
N ILE A 94 -1.88 -6.41 -3.12
CA ILE A 94 -3.15 -5.70 -3.39
C ILE A 94 -3.95 -6.39 -4.50
N ALA A 95 -3.29 -6.94 -5.53
CA ALA A 95 -3.96 -7.70 -6.58
C ALA A 95 -4.70 -8.94 -6.03
N THR A 96 -4.16 -9.62 -5.02
CA THR A 96 -4.86 -10.74 -4.35
C THR A 96 -6.04 -10.31 -3.50
N LEU A 97 -6.00 -9.09 -2.96
CA LEU A 97 -7.06 -8.52 -2.12
C LEU A 97 -8.16 -7.81 -2.92
N ARG A 98 -7.88 -7.47 -4.19
CA ARG A 98 -8.80 -6.73 -5.05
C ARG A 98 -10.07 -7.55 -5.33
N PRO A 99 -11.27 -6.99 -5.07
CA PRO A 99 -12.52 -7.58 -5.52
C PRO A 99 -12.52 -7.76 -7.03
N ALA A 100 -13.03 -8.89 -7.52
CA ALA A 100 -13.17 -9.15 -8.96
C ALA A 100 -14.01 -8.10 -9.72
N ALA A 101 -14.79 -7.29 -9.00
CA ALA A 101 -15.68 -6.25 -9.54
C ALA A 101 -15.13 -4.81 -9.42
N SER A 102 -13.89 -4.62 -8.96
CA SER A 102 -13.30 -3.28 -8.92
C SER A 102 -12.97 -2.75 -10.32
N PRO A 103 -13.22 -1.47 -10.61
CA PRO A 103 -12.82 -0.87 -11.88
C PRO A 103 -11.31 -0.96 -12.07
N GLU A 104 -10.87 -1.08 -13.32
CA GLU A 104 -9.47 -0.88 -13.68
C GLU A 104 -9.03 0.51 -13.22
N ASN A 105 -7.85 0.61 -12.60
CA ASN A 105 -7.26 1.83 -12.01
C ASN A 105 -7.96 2.42 -10.77
N PHE A 106 -8.84 1.65 -10.10
CA PHE A 106 -9.40 2.09 -8.82
C PHE A 106 -8.42 1.95 -7.65
N TRP A 107 -7.48 1.01 -7.75
CA TRP A 107 -6.37 0.83 -6.80
C TRP A 107 -5.08 1.14 -7.53
N ILE A 108 -4.33 2.13 -7.06
CA ILE A 108 -3.07 2.57 -7.67
C ILE A 108 -1.99 2.46 -6.60
N VAL A 109 -0.93 1.70 -6.86
CA VAL A 109 0.17 1.48 -5.91
C VAL A 109 1.36 2.34 -6.31
N GLY A 110 1.99 3.00 -5.35
CA GLY A 110 3.14 3.83 -5.63
C GLY A 110 3.79 4.40 -4.38
N THR A 111 4.77 5.27 -4.58
CA THR A 111 5.38 6.04 -3.51
C THR A 111 4.72 7.42 -3.40
N PRO A 112 4.72 8.04 -2.21
CA PRO A 112 4.10 9.35 -2.00
C PRO A 112 4.70 10.48 -2.86
N ASP A 113 5.90 10.29 -3.42
CA ASP A 113 6.54 11.25 -4.33
C ASP A 113 5.99 11.18 -5.77
N GLY A 114 5.03 10.28 -6.03
CA GLY A 114 4.33 10.18 -7.31
C GLY A 114 4.95 9.20 -8.30
N ARG A 115 5.73 8.22 -7.82
CA ARG A 115 6.18 7.09 -8.64
C ARG A 115 5.14 5.98 -8.53
N PHE A 116 4.45 5.71 -9.64
CA PHE A 116 3.41 4.68 -9.72
C PHE A 116 3.86 3.59 -10.71
N ASP A 117 3.50 2.34 -10.42
CA ASP A 117 3.59 1.21 -11.36
C ASP A 117 2.18 0.80 -11.82
#